data_AF-A0A835WY68-F1
#
_entry.id   AF-A0A835WY68-F1
#
_cell.length_a   1.000
_cell.length_b   1.000
_cell.length_c   1.000
_cell.angle_alpha   90.00
_cell.angle_beta   90.00
_cell.angle_gamma   90.00
#
_symmetry.space_group_name_H-M   'P 1'
#
loop_
_entity.id
_entity.type
_entity.pdbx_description
1 polymer ?
#
loop_
_entity_poly.entity_id
_entity_poly.type
_entity_poly.pdbx_seq_one_letter_code
_entity_poly.pdbx_strand_id
1 'polypeptide(L)'
;MDTKLENELKMMKAVNEVTSELSVKIIQPLLDEQFIKVAKTIPISEKISGKYDLIRKHIIRKLASEIGVPDISVKKRKKALQYGSMIHKALLKSK
;
A
#
# COMPACT_ATOMS: atom_id res chain seq x y z
N MET A 1 -8.23 -14.85 -3.10
CA MET A 1 -7.32 -13.67 -3.14
C MET A 1 -7.93 -12.58 -4.01
N ASP A 2 -8.70 -12.96 -5.02
CA ASP A 2 -9.35 -12.05 -5.97
C ASP A 2 -10.47 -11.20 -5.35
N THR A 3 -11.17 -11.71 -4.33
CA THR A 3 -12.13 -10.92 -3.54
C THR A 3 -11.50 -9.70 -2.86
N LYS A 4 -10.24 -9.81 -2.41
CA LYS A 4 -9.52 -8.66 -1.84
C LYS A 4 -9.19 -7.63 -2.91
N LEU A 5 -8.76 -8.08 -4.09
CA LEU A 5 -8.46 -7.19 -5.20
C LEU A 5 -9.71 -6.47 -5.70
N GLU A 6 -10.82 -7.19 -5.81
CA GLU A 6 -12.12 -6.64 -6.20
C GLU A 6 -12.62 -5.59 -5.19
N ASN A 7 -12.45 -5.84 -3.89
CA ASN A 7 -12.77 -4.88 -2.85
C ASN A 7 -11.92 -3.60 -2.96
N GLU A 8 -10.62 -3.72 -3.26
CA GLU A 8 -9.76 -2.56 -3.45
C GLU A 8 -10.16 -1.75 -4.69
N LEU A 9 -10.48 -2.42 -5.81
CA LEU A 9 -10.97 -1.75 -7.01
C LEU A 9 -12.28 -1.02 -6.75
N LYS A 10 -13.23 -1.62 -6.01
CA LYS A 10 -14.48 -0.96 -5.61
C LYS A 10 -14.23 0.25 -4.69
N MET A 11 -13.36 0.10 -3.68
CA MET A 11 -13.00 1.19 -2.78
C MET A 11 -12.37 2.37 -3.54
N MET A 12 -11.49 2.08 -4.49
CA MET A 12 -10.80 3.11 -5.28
C MET A 12 -11.70 3.85 -6.27
N LYS A 13 -12.78 3.22 -6.74
CA LYS A 13 -13.85 3.92 -7.49
C LYS A 13 -14.54 4.94 -6.59
N ALA A 14 -14.98 4.53 -5.40
CA ALA A 14 -15.60 5.43 -4.44
C ALA A 14 -14.67 6.59 -4.02
N VAL A 15 -13.37 6.32 -3.83
CA VAL A 15 -12.38 7.39 -3.55
C VAL A 15 -12.29 8.38 -4.71
N ASN A 16 -12.26 7.91 -5.96
CA ASN A 16 -12.19 8.79 -7.13
C ASN A 16 -13.46 9.63 -7.31
N GLU A 17 -14.65 9.08 -7.02
CA GLU A 17 -15.91 9.83 -7.06
C GLU A 17 -15.87 11.02 -6.10
N VAL A 18 -15.33 10.83 -4.89
CA VAL A 18 -15.17 11.93 -3.93
C VAL A 18 -14.11 12.94 -4.38
N THR A 19 -12.99 12.50 -4.94
CA THR A 19 -11.93 13.43 -5.37
C THR A 19 -12.26 14.17 -6.67
N SER A 20 -13.13 13.62 -7.52
CA SER A 20 -13.54 14.29 -8.76
C SER A 20 -14.34 15.57 -8.50
N GLU A 21 -15.06 15.66 -7.37
CA GLU A 21 -15.69 16.91 -6.92
C GLU A 21 -14.66 18.02 -6.68
N LEU A 22 -13.40 17.65 -6.42
CA LEU A 22 -12.27 18.57 -6.25
C LEU A 22 -11.45 18.73 -7.54
N SER A 23 -11.95 18.25 -8.69
CA SER A 23 -11.21 18.19 -9.97
C SER A 23 -9.90 17.40 -9.88
N VAL A 24 -9.80 16.43 -8.95
CA VAL A 24 -8.63 15.59 -8.74
C VAL A 24 -8.94 14.14 -9.14
N LYS A 25 -8.05 13.56 -9.95
CA LYS A 25 -8.09 12.14 -10.34
C LYS A 25 -7.00 11.35 -9.62
N ILE A 26 -7.37 10.31 -8.90
CA ILE A 26 -6.45 9.39 -8.23
C ILE A 26 -6.14 8.20 -9.12
N ILE A 27 -4.89 8.08 -9.56
CA ILE A 27 -4.37 6.90 -10.26
C ILE A 27 -3.74 5.91 -9.28
N GLN A 28 -3.82 4.61 -9.57
CA GLN A 28 -3.29 3.55 -8.70
C GLN A 28 -2.35 2.62 -9.48
N PRO A 29 -1.07 3.00 -9.67
CA PRO A 29 -0.12 2.19 -10.44
C PRO A 29 0.05 0.74 -9.92
N LEU A 30 -0.09 0.54 -8.61
CA LEU A 30 0.06 -0.78 -7.99
C LEU A 30 -1.18 -1.69 -8.15
N LEU A 31 -2.28 -1.17 -8.69
CA LEU A 31 -3.48 -1.93 -9.05
C LEU A 31 -3.61 -2.15 -10.55
N ASP A 32 -2.60 -1.77 -11.33
CA ASP A 32 -2.50 -2.12 -12.75
C ASP A 32 -2.45 -3.64 -12.94
N GLU A 33 -3.14 -4.16 -13.94
CA GLU A 33 -3.26 -5.59 -14.19
C GLU A 33 -1.90 -6.23 -14.52
N GLN A 34 -1.08 -5.57 -15.33
CA GLN A 34 0.25 -6.07 -15.68
C GLN A 34 1.17 -6.08 -14.47
N PHE A 35 1.11 -5.02 -13.65
CA PHE A 35 1.83 -4.96 -12.39
C PHE A 35 1.42 -6.10 -11.45
N ILE A 36 0.12 -6.34 -11.27
CA ILE A 36 -0.40 -7.43 -10.42
C ILE A 36 0.09 -8.79 -10.94
N LYS A 37 0.06 -9.01 -12.26
CA LYS A 37 0.52 -10.26 -12.87
C LYS A 37 1.98 -10.53 -12.53
N VAL A 38 2.86 -9.54 -12.68
CA VAL A 38 4.27 -9.65 -12.29
C VAL A 38 4.41 -9.82 -10.78
N ALA A 39 3.70 -9.04 -9.97
CA ALA A 39 3.77 -9.13 -8.51
C ALA A 39 3.36 -10.52 -8.00
N LYS A 40 2.44 -11.22 -8.69
CA LYS A 40 2.00 -12.58 -8.35
C LYS A 40 3.09 -13.64 -8.63
N THR A 41 4.01 -13.44 -9.56
CA THR A 41 5.10 -14.40 -9.85
C THR A 41 6.22 -14.38 -8.82
N ILE A 42 6.35 -13.28 -8.07
CA ILE A 42 7.41 -13.12 -7.06
C ILE A 42 7.19 -14.07 -5.86
N PRO A 43 8.21 -14.87 -5.46
CA PRO A 43 8.12 -15.77 -4.31
C PRO A 43 7.71 -15.07 -3.01
N ILE A 44 7.03 -15.80 -2.13
CA ILE A 44 6.60 -15.24 -0.85
C ILE A 44 7.77 -14.91 0.08
N SER A 45 8.87 -15.68 0.00
CA SER A 45 10.12 -15.45 0.76
C SER A 45 10.75 -14.09 0.45
N GLU A 46 10.63 -13.63 -0.80
CA GLU A 46 11.07 -12.31 -1.25
C GLU A 46 10.16 -11.17 -0.75
N LYS A 47 8.96 -11.50 -0.25
CA LYS A 47 8.01 -10.52 0.27
C LYS A 47 8.04 -10.47 1.80
N ILE A 48 8.13 -11.61 2.46
CA ILE A 48 8.06 -11.74 3.92
C ILE A 48 9.00 -12.89 4.34
N SER A 49 9.89 -12.62 5.29
CA SER A 49 10.91 -13.60 5.72
C SER A 49 10.46 -14.50 6.88
N GLY A 50 9.33 -14.22 7.52
CA GLY A 50 8.76 -15.09 8.55
C GLY A 50 7.77 -14.39 9.48
N LYS A 51 7.33 -15.10 10.53
CA LYS A 51 6.35 -14.61 11.52
C LYS A 51 6.79 -13.32 12.21
N TYR A 52 8.08 -13.22 12.53
CA TYR A 52 8.66 -12.09 13.27
C TYR A 52 9.17 -10.97 12.35
N ASP A 53 8.90 -11.05 11.05
CA ASP A 53 9.25 -10.01 10.09
C ASP A 53 8.29 -8.81 10.20
N LEU A 54 8.81 -7.77 10.86
CA LEU A 54 8.13 -6.47 11.02
C LEU A 54 8.39 -5.50 9.86
N ILE A 55 9.37 -5.78 8.99
CA ILE A 55 9.74 -4.90 7.88
C ILE A 55 8.85 -5.19 6.68
N ARG A 56 8.76 -6.46 6.28
CA ARG A 56 7.98 -6.97 5.14
C ARG A 56 8.27 -6.24 3.82
N LYS A 57 7.70 -6.72 2.73
CA LYS A 57 7.85 -6.18 1.37
C LYS A 57 9.34 -6.06 0.97
N HIS A 58 10.15 -7.07 1.26
CA HIS A 58 11.61 -7.00 1.04
C HIS A 58 11.99 -6.67 -0.40
N ILE A 59 11.37 -7.33 -1.38
CA ILE A 59 11.66 -7.12 -2.80
C ILE A 59 11.47 -5.67 -3.26
N ILE A 60 10.38 -5.00 -2.87
CA ILE A 60 10.14 -3.60 -3.29
C ILE A 60 11.05 -2.62 -2.54
N ARG A 61 11.48 -2.98 -1.32
CA ARG A 61 12.46 -2.18 -0.55
C ARG A 61 13.86 -2.30 -1.15
N LYS A 62 14.24 -3.49 -1.60
CA LYS A 62 15.49 -3.72 -2.35
C LYS A 62 15.51 -2.86 -3.61
N LEU A 63 14.46 -2.93 -4.43
CA LEU A 63 14.31 -2.07 -5.61
C LEU A 63 14.38 -0.58 -5.26
N ALA A 64 13.68 -0.15 -4.21
CA ALA A 64 13.71 1.24 -3.76
C ALA A 64 15.14 1.70 -3.39
N SER A 65 15.93 0.84 -2.73
CA SER A 65 17.33 1.13 -2.43
C SER A 65 18.18 1.24 -3.69
N GLU A 66 17.98 0.35 -4.67
CA GLU A 66 18.74 0.33 -5.92
C GLU A 66 18.48 1.58 -6.77
N ILE A 67 17.28 2.15 -6.71
CA ILE A 67 16.93 3.41 -7.40
C ILE A 67 17.23 4.67 -6.56
N GLY A 68 17.92 4.54 -5.42
CA GLY A 68 18.40 5.67 -4.62
C GLY A 68 17.39 6.28 -3.64
N VAL A 69 16.31 5.58 -3.28
CA VAL A 69 15.41 6.05 -2.21
C VAL A 69 16.17 6.10 -0.87
N PRO A 70 16.07 7.19 -0.08
CA PRO A 70 16.78 7.30 1.19
C PRO A 70 16.49 6.15 2.16
N ASP A 71 17.52 5.73 2.88
CA ASP A 71 17.48 4.63 3.84
C ASP A 71 16.40 4.77 4.91
N ILE A 72 16.15 6.01 5.35
CA ILE A 72 15.08 6.33 6.32
C ILE A 72 13.69 5.92 5.81
N SER A 73 13.46 5.96 4.50
CA SER A 73 12.22 5.53 3.85
C SER A 73 12.25 4.03 3.55
N VAL A 74 13.37 3.53 3.00
CA VAL A 74 13.54 2.11 2.65
C VAL A 74 13.41 1.20 3.87
N LYS A 75 13.93 1.61 5.04
CA LYS A 75 13.93 0.82 6.28
C LYS A 75 12.71 1.09 7.17
N LYS A 76 11.84 2.03 6.79
CA LYS A 76 10.67 2.41 7.61
C LYS A 76 9.65 1.29 7.72
N ARG A 77 9.27 0.93 8.96
CA ARG A 77 8.17 -0.01 9.21
C ARG A 77 6.84 0.58 8.71
N LYS A 78 5.99 -0.27 8.13
CA LYS A 78 4.67 0.18 7.67
C LYS A 78 3.83 0.60 8.87
N LYS A 79 3.35 1.83 8.85
CA LYS A 79 2.27 2.33 9.70
C LYS A 79 1.11 2.70 8.79
N ALA A 80 -0.09 2.22 9.07
CA ALA A 80 -1.26 2.58 8.26
C ALA A 80 -1.61 4.07 8.46
N LEU A 81 -2.14 4.71 7.42
CA LEU A 81 -2.35 6.16 7.39
C LEU A 81 -3.22 6.62 8.57
N GLN A 82 -4.29 5.90 8.91
CA GLN A 82 -5.19 6.24 9.99
C GLN A 82 -4.54 6.24 11.39
N TYR A 83 -3.48 5.44 11.58
CA TYR A 83 -2.71 5.42 12.83
C TYR A 83 -1.57 6.45 12.78
N GLY A 84 -1.00 6.70 11.61
CA GLY A 84 0.05 7.71 11.42
C GLY A 84 -0.47 9.13 11.62
N SER A 85 -1.65 9.42 11.10
CA SER A 85 -2.34 10.72 11.15
C SER A 85 -3.22 10.92 12.38
N MET A 86 -3.33 9.92 13.26
CA MET A 86 -4.22 9.93 14.43
C MET A 86 -5.73 10.00 14.12
N ILE A 87 -6.15 9.84 12.86
CA ILE A 87 -7.58 9.77 12.47
C ILE A 87 -8.33 8.73 13.31
N HIS A 88 -7.74 7.55 13.51
CA HIS A 88 -8.35 6.51 14.34
C HIS A 88 -8.61 7.00 15.78
N LYS A 89 -7.66 7.72 16.38
CA LYS A 89 -7.84 8.27 17.73
C LYS A 89 -8.90 9.38 17.75
N ALA A 90 -8.95 10.22 16.73
CA ALA A 90 -9.96 11.28 16.62
C ALA A 90 -11.37 10.69 16.52
N LEU A 91 -11.57 9.70 15.66
CA LEU A 91 -12.87 9.02 15.46
C LEU A 91 -13.36 8.29 16.72
N LEU A 92 -12.46 7.75 17.53
CA LEU A 92 -12.82 7.11 18.80
C LEU A 92 -13.24 8.10 19.89
N LYS A 93 -12.75 9.34 19.84
CA LYS A 93 -13.10 10.40 20.81
C LYS A 93 -14.39 11.14 20.44
N SER A 94 -14.80 11.10 19.18
CA SER A 94 -16.01 11.74 18.68
C SER A 94 -17.26 10.87 18.81
N LYS A 95 -17.14 9.71 19.46
CA LYS A 95 -18.26 8.88 19.93
C LYS A 95 -18.50 9.15 21.40
#